data_AF-A0A2E8IWW7-F1
#
_entry.id   AF-A0A2E8IWW7-F1
#
_cell.length_a   1.000
_cell.length_b   1.000
_cell.length_c   1.000
_cell.angle_alpha   90.00
_cell.angle_beta   90.00
_cell.angle_gamma   90.00
#
_symmetry.space_group_name_H-M   'P 1'
#
loop_
_entity.id
_entity.type
_entity.pdbx_description
1 polymer ?
#
loop_
_entity_poly.entity_id
_entity_poly.type
_entity_poly.pdbx_seq_one_letter_code
_entity_poly.pdbx_strand_id
1 'polypeptide(L)'
;MNDFPTLEKRLSSALSRIAVASEELIKPQNYTNDLAKAVMDLEKSLSILAQSNTQLREINQKLRDANLKGVGDPALINGALELEIDNLKKEWNAEKSQINVLVNTLTASAEDQKDA
;
A
#
# COMPACT_ATOMS: atom_id res chain seq x y z
N MET A 1 -5.60 57.87 -19.99
CA MET A 1 -5.46 56.80 -21.00
C MET A 1 -4.24 55.91 -20.70
N ASN A 2 -3.99 55.58 -19.42
CA ASN A 2 -2.79 54.84 -18.97
C ASN A 2 -3.11 53.63 -18.06
N ASP A 3 -4.38 53.20 -17.97
CA ASP A 3 -4.79 52.18 -17.00
C ASP A 3 -4.77 50.74 -17.56
N PHE A 4 -4.67 50.61 -18.89
CA PHE A 4 -4.61 49.32 -19.57
C PHE A 4 -3.36 48.49 -19.20
N PRO A 5 -2.14 49.05 -19.22
CA PRO A 5 -0.94 48.31 -18.80
C PRO A 5 -0.96 47.93 -17.32
N THR A 6 -1.60 48.75 -16.48
CA THR A 6 -1.78 48.47 -15.05
C THR A 6 -2.75 47.33 -14.82
N LEU A 7 -3.82 47.26 -15.63
CA LEU A 7 -4.78 46.16 -15.58
C LEU A 7 -4.15 44.84 -16.04
N GLU A 8 -3.38 44.84 -17.13
CA GLU A 8 -2.64 43.66 -17.60
C GLU A 8 -1.66 43.14 -16.54
N LYS A 9 -0.91 44.03 -15.91
CA LYS A 9 0.02 43.67 -14.83
C LYS A 9 -0.71 43.06 -13.62
N ARG A 10 -1.87 43.60 -13.26
CA ARG A 10 -2.72 43.06 -12.17
C ARG A 10 -3.33 41.70 -12.53
N LEU A 11 -3.81 41.55 -13.77
CA LEU A 11 -4.37 40.29 -14.26
C LEU A 11 -3.31 39.19 -14.31
N SER A 12 -2.12 39.51 -14.82
CA SER A 12 -0.98 38.59 -14.85
C SER A 12 -0.57 38.17 -13.42
N SER A 13 -0.49 39.12 -12.49
CA SER A 13 -0.21 38.81 -11.09
C SER A 13 -1.31 37.96 -10.43
N ALA A 14 -2.58 38.20 -10.75
CA ALA A 14 -3.69 37.40 -10.24
C ALA A 14 -3.66 35.97 -10.80
N LEU A 15 -3.37 35.80 -12.10
CA LEU A 15 -3.21 34.49 -12.73
C LEU A 15 -2.06 33.69 -12.14
N SER A 16 -0.89 34.33 -11.89
CA SER A 16 0.23 33.66 -11.22
C SER A 16 -0.14 33.21 -9.79
N ARG A 17 -0.89 34.02 -9.04
CA ARG A 17 -1.34 33.66 -7.69
C ARG A 17 -2.35 32.51 -7.71
N ILE A 18 -3.27 32.50 -8.68
CA ILE A 18 -4.23 31.42 -8.87
C ILE A 18 -3.51 30.13 -9.26
N ALA A 19 -2.50 30.20 -10.14
CA ALA A 19 -1.71 29.04 -10.53
C ALA A 19 -1.01 28.40 -9.32
N VAL A 20 -0.34 29.21 -8.49
CA VAL A 20 0.32 28.73 -7.26
C VAL A 20 -0.70 28.15 -6.27
N ALA A 21 -1.79 28.88 -5.99
CA ALA A 21 -2.83 28.39 -5.09
C ALA A 21 -3.50 27.10 -5.59
N SER A 22 -3.66 26.95 -6.91
CA SER A 22 -4.20 25.73 -7.50
C SER A 22 -3.25 24.54 -7.34
N GLU A 23 -1.93 24.77 -7.43
CA GLU A 23 -0.92 23.74 -7.23
C GLU A 23 -0.85 23.32 -5.76
N GLU A 24 -0.96 24.27 -4.82
CA GLU A 24 -1.04 24.00 -3.38
C GLU A 24 -2.31 23.22 -2.98
N LEU A 25 -3.44 23.45 -3.63
CA LEU A 25 -4.68 22.69 -3.41
C LEU A 25 -4.59 21.23 -3.88
N ILE A 26 -3.74 20.93 -4.86
CA ILE A 26 -3.63 19.58 -5.45
C ILE A 26 -2.70 18.67 -4.63
N LYS A 27 -1.67 19.21 -3.98
CA LYS A 27 -0.71 18.45 -3.17
C LYS A 27 -1.36 17.59 -2.07
N PRO A 28 -2.19 18.13 -1.14
CA PRO A 28 -2.83 17.33 -0.08
C PRO A 28 -3.82 16.30 -0.64
N GLN A 29 -4.47 16.60 -1.76
CA GLN A 29 -5.36 15.67 -2.45
C GLN A 29 -4.60 14.45 -3.01
N ASN A 30 -3.37 14.64 -3.50
CA ASN A 30 -2.55 13.54 -4.02
C ASN A 30 -2.04 12.64 -2.88
N TYR A 31 -1.54 13.20 -1.77
CA TYR A 31 -1.07 12.40 -0.63
C TYR A 31 -2.17 11.54 -0.02
N THR A 32 -3.38 12.10 0.12
CA THR A 32 -4.53 11.35 0.65
C THR A 32 -4.94 10.21 -0.29
N ASN A 33 -4.91 10.44 -1.61
CA ASN A 33 -5.17 9.39 -2.61
C ASN A 33 -4.10 8.29 -2.59
N ASP A 34 -2.82 8.65 -2.47
CA ASP A 34 -1.70 7.70 -2.44
C ASP A 34 -1.69 6.88 -1.15
N LEU A 35 -2.04 7.48 -0.01
CA LEU A 35 -2.22 6.77 1.25
C LEU A 35 -3.41 5.81 1.18
N ALA A 36 -4.56 6.26 0.67
CA ALA A 36 -5.74 5.42 0.51
C ALA A 36 -5.43 4.19 -0.36
N LYS A 37 -4.71 4.38 -1.46
CA LYS A 37 -4.26 3.28 -2.33
C LYS A 37 -3.32 2.32 -1.59
N ALA A 38 -2.34 2.83 -0.86
CA ALA A 38 -1.40 1.99 -0.11
C ALA A 38 -2.11 1.15 0.97
N VAL A 39 -3.12 1.72 1.65
CA VAL A 39 -3.95 1.00 2.63
C VAL A 39 -4.77 -0.10 1.96
N MET A 40 -5.39 0.18 0.81
CA MET A 40 -6.14 -0.84 0.05
C MET A 40 -5.24 -2.00 -0.40
N ASP A 41 -4.02 -1.72 -0.84
CA ASP A 41 -3.05 -2.74 -1.22
C ASP A 41 -2.61 -3.59 -0.02
N LEU A 42 -2.51 -2.99 1.16
CA LEU A 42 -2.20 -3.68 2.41
C LEU A 42 -3.34 -4.62 2.82
N GLU A 43 -4.57 -4.13 2.81
CA GLU A 43 -5.76 -4.93 3.11
C GLU A 43 -5.86 -6.16 2.19
N LYS A 44 -5.59 -5.96 0.90
CA LYS A 44 -5.55 -7.06 -0.07
C LYS A 44 -4.46 -8.07 0.26
N SER A 45 -3.25 -7.60 0.59
CA SER A 45 -2.13 -8.47 0.94
C SER A 45 -2.40 -9.29 2.19
N LEU A 46 -3.01 -8.68 3.22
CA LEU A 46 -3.41 -9.36 4.46
C LEU A 46 -4.52 -10.39 4.22
N SER A 47 -5.51 -10.08 3.39
CA SER A 47 -6.57 -11.02 3.02
C SER A 47 -6.00 -12.26 2.32
N ILE A 48 -5.07 -12.06 1.39
CA ILE A 48 -4.38 -13.17 0.70
C ILE A 48 -3.56 -14.01 1.69
N LEU A 49 -2.82 -13.38 2.59
CA LEU A 49 -2.05 -14.08 3.62
C LEU A 49 -2.94 -14.92 4.55
N ALA A 50 -4.09 -14.37 4.99
CA ALA A 50 -5.03 -15.07 5.85
C ALA A 50 -5.62 -16.32 5.18
N GLN A 51 -5.98 -16.22 3.89
CA GLN A 51 -6.47 -17.36 3.10
C GLN A 51 -5.39 -18.45 3.00
N SER A 52 -4.16 -18.05 2.71
CA SER A 52 -3.03 -18.96 2.53
C SER A 52 -2.64 -19.68 3.83
N ASN A 53 -2.68 -18.98 4.96
CA ASN A 53 -2.50 -19.57 6.29
C ASN A 53 -3.61 -20.58 6.63
N THR A 54 -4.84 -20.35 6.16
CA THR A 54 -5.95 -21.30 6.35
C THR A 54 -5.66 -22.60 5.59
N GLN A 55 -5.22 -22.50 4.33
CA GLN A 55 -4.83 -23.66 3.52
C GLN A 55 -3.67 -24.45 4.15
N LEU A 56 -2.69 -23.75 4.77
CA LEU A 56 -1.56 -24.38 5.44
C LEU A 56 -2.00 -25.21 6.64
N ARG A 57 -2.95 -24.68 7.43
CA ARG A 57 -3.50 -25.38 8.59
C ARG A 57 -4.22 -26.66 8.15
N GLU A 58 -4.98 -26.61 7.06
CA GLU A 58 -5.65 -27.78 6.50
C GLU A 58 -4.65 -28.85 6.03
N ILE A 59 -3.59 -28.46 5.33
CA ILE A 59 -2.56 -29.40 4.87
C ILE A 59 -1.79 -29.99 6.05
N ASN A 60 -1.45 -29.18 7.06
CA ASN A 60 -0.81 -29.67 8.28
C ASN A 60 -1.67 -30.68 9.03
N GLN A 61 -3.00 -30.49 9.05
CA GLN A 61 -3.90 -31.47 9.64
C GLN A 61 -3.85 -32.80 8.87
N LYS A 62 -3.91 -32.75 7.53
CA LYS A 62 -3.78 -33.95 6.68
C LYS A 62 -2.46 -34.68 6.89
N LEU A 63 -1.36 -33.95 7.03
CA LEU A 63 -0.04 -34.52 7.34
C LEU A 63 -0.01 -35.20 8.72
N ARG A 64 -0.61 -34.58 9.74
CA ARG A 64 -0.73 -35.20 11.08
C ARG A 64 -1.55 -36.48 11.02
N ASP A 65 -2.65 -36.48 10.30
CA ASP A 65 -3.50 -37.66 10.13
C ASP A 65 -2.77 -38.79 9.37
N ALA A 66 -1.97 -38.45 8.36
CA ALA A 66 -1.14 -39.41 7.61
C ALA A 66 -0.02 -39.99 8.48
N ASN A 67 0.66 -39.14 9.26
CA ASN A 67 1.67 -39.56 10.24
C ASN A 67 1.09 -40.49 11.32
N LEU A 68 -0.11 -40.21 11.84
CA LEU A 68 -0.80 -41.07 12.81
C LEU A 68 -1.11 -42.46 12.22
N LYS A 69 -1.34 -42.55 10.91
CA LYS A 69 -1.54 -43.80 10.19
C LYS A 69 -0.22 -44.50 9.84
N GLY A 70 0.93 -43.88 10.16
CA GLY A 70 2.26 -44.38 9.80
C GLY A 70 2.57 -44.29 8.30
N VAL A 71 1.79 -43.51 7.53
CA VAL A 71 1.96 -43.35 6.08
C VAL A 71 2.62 -42.00 5.81
N GLY A 72 3.92 -42.01 5.55
CA GLY A 72 4.64 -40.83 5.06
C GLY A 72 4.38 -40.64 3.58
N ASP A 73 3.30 -39.95 3.22
CA ASP A 73 2.97 -39.63 1.83
C ASP A 73 3.87 -38.49 1.30
N PRO A 74 4.80 -38.75 0.36
CA PRO A 74 5.70 -37.72 -0.17
C PRO A 74 4.98 -36.60 -0.91
N ALA A 75 3.81 -36.88 -1.52
CA ALA A 75 3.03 -35.86 -2.24
C ALA A 75 2.40 -34.86 -1.27
N LEU A 76 1.90 -35.32 -0.12
CA LEU A 76 1.39 -34.43 0.93
C LEU A 76 2.50 -33.58 1.53
N ILE A 77 3.68 -34.16 1.75
CA ILE A 77 4.85 -33.44 2.31
C ILE A 77 5.30 -32.34 1.34
N ASN A 78 5.49 -32.69 0.06
CA ASN A 78 5.88 -31.72 -0.95
C ASN A 78 4.84 -30.61 -1.12
N GLY A 79 3.55 -30.95 -1.13
CA GLY A 79 2.47 -29.96 -1.19
C GLY A 79 2.45 -29.01 0.01
N ALA A 80 2.77 -29.50 1.21
CA ALA A 80 2.90 -28.66 2.40
C ALA A 80 4.09 -27.71 2.32
N LEU A 81 5.24 -28.19 1.86
CA LEU A 81 6.45 -27.39 1.68
C LEU A 81 6.25 -26.29 0.63
N GLU A 82 5.60 -26.60 -0.49
CA GLU A 82 5.26 -25.62 -1.53
C GLU A 82 4.35 -24.53 -0.98
N LEU A 83 3.33 -24.92 -0.21
CA LEU A 83 2.40 -23.96 0.39
C LEU A 83 3.07 -23.11 1.47
N GLU A 84 4.01 -23.66 2.24
CA GLU A 84 4.81 -22.90 3.21
C GLU A 84 5.66 -21.83 2.51
N ILE A 85 6.34 -22.18 1.42
CA ILE A 85 7.13 -21.22 0.64
C ILE A 85 6.24 -20.12 0.07
N ASP A 86 5.03 -20.47 -0.40
CA ASP A 86 4.05 -19.49 -0.88
C ASP A 86 3.55 -18.57 0.24
N ASN A 87 3.32 -19.10 1.45
CA ASN A 87 3.00 -18.30 2.64
C ASN A 87 4.10 -17.30 2.97
N LEU A 88 5.36 -17.74 3.02
CA LEU A 88 6.49 -16.85 3.32
C LEU A 88 6.60 -15.71 2.29
N LYS A 89 6.34 -16.00 1.01
CA LYS A 89 6.30 -14.97 -0.04
C LYS A 89 5.15 -13.98 0.16
N LYS A 90 3.98 -14.46 0.57
CA LYS A 90 2.80 -13.62 0.85
C LYS A 90 3.00 -12.76 2.08
N GLU A 91 3.62 -13.29 3.14
CA GLU A 91 4.00 -12.56 4.34
C GLU A 91 4.97 -11.42 3.99
N TRP A 92 6.01 -11.72 3.22
CA TRP A 92 6.95 -10.70 2.76
C TRP A 92 6.30 -9.59 1.92
N ASN A 93 5.31 -9.94 1.08
CA ASN A 93 4.56 -8.95 0.32
C ASN A 93 3.66 -8.07 1.22
N ALA A 94 3.04 -8.66 2.25
CA ALA A 94 2.28 -7.92 3.25
C ALA A 94 3.19 -6.95 4.02
N GLU A 95 4.39 -7.39 4.44
CA GLU A 95 5.39 -6.52 5.08
C GLU A 95 5.81 -5.34 4.20
N LYS A 96 6.10 -5.59 2.91
CA LYS A 96 6.40 -4.50 1.96
C LYS A 96 5.26 -3.49 1.86
N SER A 97 4.03 -3.98 1.84
CA SER A 97 2.86 -3.11 1.78
C SER A 97 2.69 -2.28 3.05
N GLN A 98 2.95 -2.85 4.23
CA GLN A 98 3.01 -2.11 5.49
C GLN A 98 4.07 -1.01 5.47
N ILE A 99 5.28 -1.33 4.99
CA ILE A 99 6.38 -0.36 4.85
C ILE A 99 5.96 0.78 3.93
N ASN A 100 5.30 0.50 2.80
CA ASN A 100 4.81 1.53 1.89
C ASN A 100 3.78 2.45 2.57
N VAL A 101 2.85 1.91 3.36
CA VAL A 101 1.90 2.72 4.15
C VAL A 101 2.64 3.63 5.14
N LEU A 102 3.64 3.10 5.85
CA LEU A 102 4.45 3.87 6.78
C LEU A 102 5.22 4.99 6.09
N VAL A 103 5.88 4.70 4.96
CA VAL A 103 6.62 5.68 4.17
C VAL A 103 5.68 6.79 3.66
N ASN A 104 4.50 6.43 3.16
CA ASN A 104 3.52 7.42 2.69
C ASN A 104 3.03 8.30 3.84
N THR A 105 2.78 7.71 5.01
CA THR A 105 2.36 8.46 6.21
C THR A 105 3.45 9.42 6.68
N LEU A 106 4.71 8.98 6.73
CA LEU A 106 5.84 9.81 7.13
C LEU A 106 6.11 10.93 6.12
N THR A 107 6.01 10.64 4.82
CA THR A 107 6.20 11.64 3.76
C THR A 107 5.12 12.72 3.82
N ALA A 108 3.86 12.34 4.02
CA ALA A 108 2.76 13.28 4.18
C ALA A 108 2.97 14.19 5.42
N SER A 109 3.32 13.58 6.57
CA SER A 109 3.58 14.32 7.81
C SER A 109 4.79 15.29 7.70
N ALA A 110 5.81 14.93 6.94
CA ALA A 110 6.98 15.78 6.73
C ALA A 110 6.71 17.01 5.85
N GLU A 111 5.74 16.94 4.92
CA GLU A 111 5.30 18.09 4.13
C GLU A 111 4.37 19.00 4.94
N ASP A 112 3.45 18.43 5.73
CA ASP A 112 2.60 19.21 6.66
C ASP A 112 3.42 20.06 7.65
N GLN A 113 4.63 19.62 8.01
CA GLN A 113 5.56 20.37 8.88
C GLN A 113 6.35 21.49 8.18
N LYS A 114 6.47 21.47 6.84
CA LYS A 114 7.13 22.56 6.09
C LYS A 114 6.19 23.74 5.83
N ASP A 115 4.89 23.48 5.86
CA ASP A 115 3.84 24.46 5.56
C ASP A 115 3.29 25.17 6.83
N ALA A 116 3.76 24.79 8.02
CA ALA A 116 3.39 25.36 9.33
C ALA A 116 4.43 26.35 9.88
#